data_AF-A0A329TQN6-F1
#
_entry.id   AF-A0A329TQN6-F1
#
_cell.length_a   1.000
_cell.length_b   1.000
_cell.length_c   1.000
_cell.angle_alpha   90.00
_cell.angle_beta   90.00
_cell.angle_gamma   90.00
#
_symmetry.space_group_name_H-M   'P 1'
#
loop_
_entity.id
_entity.type
_entity.pdbx_description
1 polymer ?
#
loop_
_entity_poly.entity_id
_entity_poly.type
_entity_poly.pdbx_seq_one_letter_code
_entity_poly.pdbx_strand_id
1 'polypeptide(L)'
;MFKITDVEKLRDAYTLLAFIRDTTTAEQKSGMAAFIASIKKEIRAYNNRPAPDSRIIEERGIDGYIELVQLPNELDKANKVDAAEWFRENHYYEVYPTAYDCSGQRFTIWYKLHRRCGHWFAYHSVGFDV
;
A
#
# COMPACT_ATOMS: atom_id res chain seq x y z
N MET A 1 -18.62 7.84 -8.72
CA MET A 1 -17.15 7.72 -8.66
C MET A 1 -16.84 6.28 -8.30
N PHE A 2 -16.01 5.59 -9.11
CA PHE A 2 -15.60 4.21 -8.82
C PHE A 2 -14.81 4.24 -7.52
N LYS A 3 -15.18 3.43 -6.51
CA LYS A 3 -14.49 3.41 -5.21
C LYS A 3 -14.02 1.99 -4.95
N ILE A 4 -12.72 1.80 -4.75
CA ILE A 4 -12.15 0.47 -4.53
C ILE A 4 -12.05 0.25 -3.02
N THR A 5 -12.88 -0.65 -2.51
CA THR A 5 -12.98 -0.96 -1.07
C THR A 5 -12.36 -2.29 -0.68
N ASP A 6 -12.25 -3.21 -1.64
CA ASP A 6 -11.84 -4.59 -1.45
C ASP A 6 -11.11 -5.13 -2.69
N VAL A 7 -10.63 -6.37 -2.57
CA VAL A 7 -9.83 -7.04 -3.60
C VAL A 7 -10.65 -7.33 -4.86
N GLU A 8 -11.95 -7.60 -4.73
CA GLU A 8 -12.81 -7.86 -5.89
C GLU A 8 -12.96 -6.60 -6.72
N LYS A 9 -13.23 -5.46 -6.08
CA LYS A 9 -13.28 -4.15 -6.74
C LYS A 9 -11.94 -3.75 -7.35
N LEU A 10 -10.82 -4.14 -6.73
CA LEU A 10 -9.49 -3.92 -7.31
C LEU A 10 -9.34 -4.74 -8.60
N ARG A 11 -9.74 -6.01 -8.58
CA ARG A 11 -9.70 -6.89 -9.75
C ARG A 11 -10.58 -6.36 -10.87
N ASP A 12 -11.82 -5.96 -10.56
CA ASP A 12 -12.75 -5.35 -11.51
C ASP A 12 -12.14 -4.10 -12.16
N ALA A 13 -11.46 -3.24 -11.37
CA ALA A 13 -10.80 -2.05 -11.87
C ALA A 13 -9.69 -2.37 -12.88
N TYR A 14 -8.87 -3.39 -12.61
CA TYR A 14 -7.84 -3.86 -13.54
C TYR A 14 -8.45 -4.47 -14.81
N THR A 15 -9.50 -5.29 -14.67
CA THR A 15 -10.21 -5.86 -15.82
C THR A 15 -10.81 -4.77 -16.71
N LEU A 16 -11.39 -3.73 -16.12
CA LEU A 16 -11.93 -2.59 -16.85
C LEU A 16 -10.83 -1.81 -17.59
N LEU A 17 -9.68 -1.56 -16.94
CA LEU A 17 -8.54 -0.91 -17.60
C LEU A 17 -8.00 -1.73 -18.77
N ALA A 18 -7.89 -3.05 -18.61
CA ALA A 18 -7.47 -3.95 -19.68
C ALA A 18 -8.47 -3.93 -20.86
N PHE A 19 -9.77 -4.00 -20.56
CA PHE A 19 -10.82 -3.88 -21.58
C PHE A 19 -10.70 -2.58 -22.36
N ILE A 20 -10.58 -1.43 -21.68
CA ILE A 20 -10.41 -0.13 -22.33
C ILE A 20 -9.14 -0.13 -23.19
N ARG A 21 -8.02 -0.65 -22.68
CA ARG A 21 -6.76 -0.72 -23.43
C ARG A 21 -6.90 -1.51 -24.73
N ASP A 22 -7.60 -2.64 -24.70
CA ASP A 22 -7.59 -3.62 -25.79
C ASP A 22 -8.72 -3.40 -26.80
N THR A 23 -9.82 -2.73 -26.41
CA THR A 23 -11.03 -2.62 -27.24
C THR A 23 -11.35 -1.22 -27.77
N THR A 24 -10.70 -0.17 -27.25
CA THR A 24 -11.03 1.21 -27.63
C THR A 24 -9.98 1.85 -28.53
N THR A 25 -10.44 2.70 -29.45
CA THR A 25 -9.57 3.48 -30.35
C THR A 25 -8.85 4.60 -29.59
N ALA A 26 -7.84 5.21 -30.20
CA ALA A 26 -7.09 6.31 -29.59
C ALA A 26 -7.98 7.52 -29.25
N GLU A 27 -8.94 7.87 -30.10
CA GLU A 27 -9.87 8.99 -29.85
C GLU A 27 -10.81 8.68 -28.67
N GLN A 28 -11.30 7.45 -28.58
CA GLN A 28 -12.13 7.01 -27.45
C GLN A 28 -11.35 7.02 -26.13
N LYS A 29 -10.08 6.57 -26.14
CA LYS A 29 -9.19 6.66 -24.97
C LYS A 29 -8.97 8.10 -24.52
N SER A 30 -8.78 9.02 -25.47
CA SER A 30 -8.63 10.45 -25.19
C SER A 30 -9.90 11.02 -24.53
N GLY A 31 -11.08 10.70 -25.07
CA GLY A 31 -12.37 11.10 -24.47
C GLY A 31 -12.61 10.53 -23.06
N MET A 32 -12.01 9.37 -22.75
CA MET A 32 -12.11 8.71 -21.45
C MET A 32 -10.92 9.02 -20.52
N ALA A 33 -9.99 9.92 -20.89
CA ALA A 33 -8.74 10.11 -20.15
C ALA A 33 -8.95 10.45 -18.67
N ALA A 34 -9.90 11.34 -18.35
CA ALA A 34 -10.24 11.69 -16.98
C ALA A 34 -10.78 10.49 -16.18
N PHE A 35 -11.57 9.63 -16.83
CA PHE A 35 -12.11 8.43 -16.22
C PHE A 35 -11.01 7.39 -15.96
N ILE A 36 -10.14 7.15 -16.93
CA ILE A 36 -8.96 6.27 -16.79
C ILE A 36 -8.06 6.76 -15.65
N ALA A 37 -7.81 8.07 -15.58
CA ALA A 37 -7.04 8.68 -14.50
C ALA A 37 -7.70 8.47 -13.13
N SER A 38 -9.04 8.58 -13.06
CA SER A 38 -9.78 8.33 -11.82
C SER A 38 -9.66 6.87 -11.34
N ILE A 39 -9.73 5.90 -12.24
CA ILE A 39 -9.55 4.48 -11.90
C ILE A 39 -8.12 4.22 -11.41
N LYS A 40 -7.12 4.73 -12.14
CA LYS A 40 -5.71 4.58 -11.73
C LYS A 40 -5.45 5.22 -10.36
N LYS A 41 -6.06 6.37 -10.08
CA LYS A 41 -5.97 7.04 -8.79
C LYS A 41 -6.57 6.19 -7.67
N GLU A 42 -7.72 5.58 -7.89
CA GLU A 42 -8.35 4.68 -6.91
C GLU A 42 -7.56 3.39 -6.69
N ILE A 43 -7.01 2.80 -7.75
CA ILE A 43 -6.09 1.65 -7.65
C ILE A 43 -4.90 2.04 -6.79
N ARG A 44 -4.30 3.21 -7.05
CA ARG A 44 -3.17 3.71 -6.25
C ARG A 44 -3.59 3.98 -4.81
N ALA A 45 -4.74 4.58 -4.56
CA ALA A 45 -5.24 4.81 -3.20
C ALA A 45 -5.46 3.50 -2.43
N TYR A 46 -6.10 2.51 -3.06
CA TYR A 46 -6.28 1.18 -2.49
C TYR A 46 -4.91 0.52 -2.23
N ASN A 47 -4.03 0.51 -3.23
CA ASN A 47 -2.70 -0.06 -3.12
C ASN A 47 -1.74 0.80 -2.29
N ASN A 48 -2.14 1.96 -1.79
CA ASN A 48 -1.36 2.84 -0.89
C ASN A 48 -1.94 2.95 0.52
N ARG A 49 -3.10 2.34 0.80
CA ARG A 49 -3.72 2.37 2.12
C ARG A 49 -2.91 1.59 3.19
N PRO A 50 -2.88 2.05 4.44
CA PRO A 50 -2.31 1.28 5.55
C PRO A 50 -3.01 -0.08 5.71
N ALA A 51 -2.35 -1.03 6.35
CA ALA A 51 -2.96 -2.30 6.72
C ALA A 51 -4.15 -2.08 7.69
N PRO A 52 -5.10 -3.04 7.78
CA PRO A 52 -6.28 -2.88 8.64
C PRO A 52 -5.95 -2.60 10.11
N ASP A 53 -4.89 -3.23 10.62
CA ASP A 53 -4.42 -3.10 12.01
C ASP A 53 -3.38 -1.99 12.18
N SER A 54 -3.25 -1.11 11.19
CA SER A 54 -2.36 0.04 11.24
C SER A 54 -3.10 1.35 11.02
N ARG A 55 -2.54 2.42 11.59
CA ARG A 55 -3.05 3.78 11.41
C ARG A 55 -1.92 4.72 11.03
N ILE A 56 -2.17 5.61 10.08
CA ILE A 56 -1.21 6.67 9.75
C ILE A 56 -1.16 7.65 10.92
N ILE A 57 0.05 7.92 11.39
CA ILE A 57 0.32 8.90 12.45
C ILE A 57 1.01 10.15 11.92
N GLU A 58 1.65 10.05 10.75
CA GLU A 58 2.28 11.17 10.05
C GLU A 58 2.16 10.94 8.54
N GLU A 59 1.55 11.89 7.83
CA GLU A 59 1.37 11.85 6.38
C GLU A 59 2.38 12.77 5.71
N ARG A 60 3.11 12.26 4.71
CA ARG A 60 4.15 13.02 3.97
C ARG A 60 3.85 13.12 2.47
N GLY A 61 2.66 12.73 2.03
CA GLY A 61 2.24 12.87 0.64
C GLY A 61 3.05 11.97 -0.30
N ILE A 62 3.77 12.58 -1.25
CA ILE A 62 4.56 11.81 -2.23
C ILE A 62 5.75 11.09 -1.58
N ASP A 63 6.27 11.63 -0.48
CA ASP A 63 7.41 11.06 0.25
C ASP A 63 7.01 9.87 1.13
N GLY A 64 5.72 9.54 1.19
CA GLY A 64 5.19 8.42 1.96
C GLY A 64 4.52 8.82 3.26
N TYR A 65 4.61 7.95 4.28
CA TYR A 65 3.95 8.16 5.57
C TYR A 65 4.62 7.33 6.67
N ILE A 66 4.32 7.68 7.93
CA ILE A 66 4.58 6.83 9.09
C ILE A 66 3.25 6.27 9.58
N GLU A 67 3.18 4.95 9.68
CA GLU A 67 2.07 4.25 10.32
C GLU A 67 2.50 3.63 11.65
N LEU A 68 1.54 3.52 12.55
CA LEU A 68 1.64 2.72 13.76
C LEU A 68 0.91 1.40 13.53
N VAL A 69 1.65 0.30 13.49
CA VAL A 69 1.13 -1.06 13.33
C VAL A 69 1.04 -1.70 14.71
N GLN A 70 -0.13 -2.22 15.07
CA GLN A 70 -0.25 -3.14 16.22
C GLN A 70 0.04 -4.55 15.74
N LEU A 71 0.96 -5.25 16.42
CA LEU A 71 1.23 -6.65 16.13
C LEU A 71 0.12 -7.53 16.75
N PRO A 72 -0.09 -8.76 16.25
CA PRO A 72 -1.07 -9.69 16.78
C PRO A 72 -0.86 -9.95 18.28
N ASN A 73 -1.97 -10.10 19.01
CA ASN A 73 -1.96 -10.29 20.47
C ASN A 73 -1.21 -11.56 20.89
N GLU A 74 -1.11 -12.55 20.01
CA GLU A 74 -0.34 -13.79 20.21
C GLU A 74 1.14 -13.51 20.46
N LEU A 75 1.66 -12.40 19.91
CA LEU A 75 3.05 -11.98 20.08
C LEU A 75 3.28 -11.18 21.35
N ASP A 76 2.26 -10.86 22.15
CA ASP A 76 2.42 -10.06 23.37
C ASP A 76 3.48 -10.65 24.31
N LYS A 77 3.59 -11.98 24.39
CA LYS A 77 4.61 -12.66 25.22
C LYS A 77 5.92 -12.94 24.47
N ALA A 78 5.95 -12.72 23.16
CA ALA A 78 7.11 -12.97 22.33
C ALA A 78 8.24 -11.99 22.63
N ASN A 79 9.47 -12.41 22.37
CA ASN A 79 10.63 -11.55 22.52
C ASN A 79 10.71 -10.57 21.33
N LYS A 80 11.62 -9.58 21.41
CA LYS A 80 11.76 -8.56 20.37
C LYS A 80 12.19 -9.13 19.01
N VAL A 81 12.97 -10.22 18.99
CA VAL A 81 13.47 -10.87 17.78
C VAL A 81 12.31 -11.52 17.04
N ASP A 82 11.49 -12.30 17.73
CA ASP A 82 10.30 -12.96 17.16
C ASP A 82 9.31 -11.91 16.62
N ALA A 83 9.08 -10.84 17.37
CA ALA A 83 8.24 -9.72 16.92
C ALA A 83 8.80 -9.03 15.66
N ALA A 84 10.13 -8.93 15.55
CA ALA A 84 10.80 -8.37 14.37
C ALA A 84 10.76 -9.30 13.16
N GLU A 85 10.85 -10.60 13.39
CA GLU A 85 10.65 -11.61 12.34
C GLU A 85 9.23 -11.56 11.80
N TRP A 86 8.23 -11.59 12.67
CA TRP A 86 6.84 -11.44 12.24
C TRP A 86 6.61 -10.15 11.46
N PHE A 87 7.14 -9.02 11.94
CA PHE A 87 6.99 -7.75 11.23
C PHE A 87 7.62 -7.80 9.83
N ARG A 88 8.80 -8.42 9.70
CA ARG A 88 9.48 -8.59 8.41
C ARG A 88 8.69 -9.47 7.45
N GLU A 89 8.11 -10.55 7.94
CA GLU A 89 7.34 -11.48 7.11
C GLU A 89 5.98 -10.92 6.67
N ASN A 90 5.36 -10.07 7.49
CA ASN A 90 3.96 -9.68 7.29
C ASN A 90 3.76 -8.21 6.86
N HIS A 91 4.68 -7.31 7.20
CA HIS A 91 4.50 -5.86 7.00
C HIS A 91 5.66 -5.16 6.30
N TYR A 92 6.82 -5.80 6.17
CA TYR A 92 7.95 -5.19 5.49
C TYR A 92 7.74 -5.20 3.98
N TYR A 93 7.92 -4.03 3.36
CA TYR A 93 7.79 -3.87 1.92
C TYR A 93 9.17 -3.89 1.28
N GLU A 94 9.49 -4.98 0.59
CA GLU A 94 10.66 -5.09 -0.26
C GLU A 94 10.47 -4.31 -1.57
N VAL A 95 11.52 -3.63 -2.02
CA VAL A 95 11.55 -3.03 -3.36
C VAL A 95 11.92 -4.10 -4.36
N TYR A 96 11.06 -4.33 -5.36
CA TYR A 96 11.45 -5.12 -6.52
C TYR A 96 12.04 -4.21 -7.60
N PRO A 97 13.23 -4.50 -8.14
CA PRO A 97 13.79 -3.74 -9.24
C PRO A 97 12.83 -3.77 -10.42
N THR A 98 12.54 -2.60 -10.97
CA THR A 98 11.79 -2.48 -12.23
C THR A 98 12.63 -1.78 -13.27
N ALA A 99 12.34 -2.02 -14.54
CA ALA A 99 13.01 -1.33 -15.65
C ALA A 99 12.62 0.16 -15.75
N TYR A 100 11.71 0.63 -14.89
CA TYR A 100 11.20 1.99 -14.83
C TYR A 100 11.71 2.68 -13.57
N ASP A 101 11.91 3.99 -13.67
CA ASP A 101 12.42 4.89 -12.63
C ASP A 101 11.36 5.32 -11.61
N CYS A 102 10.06 5.11 -11.89
CA CYS A 102 8.94 5.52 -11.04
C CYS A 102 7.88 4.41 -10.96
N SER A 103 8.14 3.34 -10.21
CA SER A 103 7.28 2.14 -10.21
C SER A 103 5.99 2.28 -9.41
N GLY A 104 5.90 3.28 -8.54
CA GLY A 104 4.80 3.45 -7.58
C GLY A 104 4.79 2.43 -6.45
N GLN A 105 5.84 1.61 -6.33
CA GLN A 105 5.95 0.60 -5.28
C GLN A 105 6.10 1.26 -3.91
N ARG A 106 5.52 0.62 -2.90
CA ARG A 106 5.82 0.91 -1.51
C ARG A 106 7.11 0.23 -1.11
N PHE A 107 7.85 0.87 -0.21
CA PHE A 107 8.98 0.23 0.43
C PHE A 107 9.15 0.68 1.86
N THR A 108 9.71 -0.20 2.68
CA THR A 108 10.06 0.13 4.06
C THR A 108 11.35 0.94 4.07
N ILE A 109 11.29 2.19 4.54
CA ILE A 109 12.48 3.01 4.78
C ILE A 109 13.14 2.58 6.09
N TRP A 110 12.33 2.48 7.14
CA TRP A 110 12.75 1.97 8.45
C TRP A 110 11.52 1.54 9.25
N TYR A 111 11.75 0.72 10.27
CA TYR A 111 10.75 0.43 11.29
C TYR A 111 11.37 0.39 12.68
N LYS A 112 10.57 0.69 13.70
CA LYS A 112 10.98 0.67 15.11
C LYS A 112 9.94 -0.02 15.98
N LEU A 113 10.32 -1.17 16.52
CA LEU A 113 9.51 -1.90 17.48
C LEU A 113 9.56 -1.26 18.87
N HIS A 114 8.41 -1.23 19.52
CA HIS A 114 8.25 -0.82 20.89
C HIS A 114 7.09 -1.57 21.54
N ARG A 115 7.07 -1.59 22.86
CA ARG A 115 6.03 -2.28 23.64
C ARG A 115 5.28 -1.29 24.49
N ARG A 116 3.94 -1.34 24.45
CA ARG A 116 3.06 -0.47 25.22
C ARG A 116 1.92 -1.31 25.79
N CYS A 117 1.70 -1.21 27.10
CA CYS A 117 0.62 -1.91 27.79
C CYS A 117 0.59 -3.43 27.53
N GLY A 118 1.77 -4.06 27.40
CA GLY A 118 1.88 -5.49 27.11
C GLY A 118 1.91 -5.84 25.63
N HIS A 119 1.43 -4.97 24.74
CA HIS A 119 1.32 -5.19 23.30
C HIS A 119 2.52 -4.67 22.52
N TRP A 120 2.85 -5.38 21.45
CA TRP A 120 3.87 -4.94 20.49
C TRP A 120 3.29 -3.99 19.46
N PHE A 121 4.06 -2.95 19.17
CA PHE A 121 3.76 -1.98 18.14
C PHE A 121 5.01 -1.70 17.30
N ALA A 122 4.81 -1.39 16.03
CA ALA A 122 5.85 -0.91 15.13
C ALA A 122 5.50 0.48 14.62
N TYR A 123 6.43 1.43 14.79
CA TYR A 123 6.46 2.59 13.92
C TYR A 123 7.05 2.15 12.59
N HIS A 124 6.31 2.28 11.51
CA HIS A 124 6.71 1.86 10.18
C HIS A 124 6.74 3.06 9.25
N SER A 125 7.92 3.41 8.76
CA SER A 125 8.10 4.44 7.75
C SER A 125 8.06 3.79 6.37
N VAL A 126 7.05 4.18 5.61
CA VAL A 126 6.81 3.70 4.25
C VAL A 126 7.13 4.83 3.29
N GLY A 127 7.95 4.55 2.27
CA GLY A 127 8.19 5.41 1.13
C GLY A 127 7.48 4.90 -0.12
N PHE A 128 7.37 5.77 -1.12
CA PHE A 128 6.94 5.40 -2.47
C PHE A 128 8.05 5.66 -3.46
N ASP A 129 8.19 4.75 -4.42
CA ASP A 129 9.02 4.96 -5.60
C ASP A 129 8.20 5.78 -6.61
N VAL A 130 8.46 7.09 -6.72
CA VAL A 130 7.63 8.06 -7.46
C VAL A 130 8.42 8.89 -8.45
#